data_AF-A0A9W7ZGJ6-F1
#
_entry.id   AF-A0A9W7ZGJ6-F1
#
_cell.length_a   1.000
_cell.length_b   1.000
_cell.length_c   1.000
_cell.angle_alpha   90.00
_cell.angle_beta   90.00
_cell.angle_gamma   90.00
#
_symmetry.space_group_name_H-M   'P 1'
#
loop_
_entity.id
_entity.type
_entity.pdbx_description
1 polymer ?
#
loop_
_entity_poly.entity_id
_entity_poly.type
_entity_poly.pdbx_seq_one_letter_code
_entity_poly.pdbx_strand_id
1 'polypeptide(L)'
;MNEIYFNADAGYLEGIVRGYRDGLVTGAQYLNLTQCETMDDLKLQLATTDYGTFLQNEPSPMSTSTLSARCTDSLVAEFQYLQQNAAEPISKFLDYITYGYMIDNVILLITGTLHERDTHDLLEKCHPLGFFDSMPALCVATTVQDLYNTVMVDSPLAGYFRECLSAEDLNELNIEIIRNTLYKAYLEDFHEYCLTLGEPTASIMAEVLSFEADRRTVNITINSFGTELSKDDRAKLYPRLGNMYPEAQTRLARVDDMDQVKAILEQYSEYKNMVVGVNLSATSGGAGGNELSLEDRFFIKEVQLNKDSFEQQFHYGVFYAWLRLKEQEIRNIVWIAECISQQQKDKINNYTPIY
;
A
#
# COMPACT_ATOMS: atom_id res chain seq x y z
N MET A 1 10.83 29.34 2.91
CA MET A 1 11.11 29.57 4.35
C MET A 1 11.29 28.26 5.13
N ASN A 2 10.59 27.17 4.75
CA ASN A 2 10.76 25.84 5.35
C ASN A 2 12.13 25.19 5.08
N GLU A 3 12.75 25.40 3.91
CA GLU A 3 14.06 24.83 3.54
C GLU A 3 15.19 25.18 4.52
N ILE A 4 15.11 26.34 5.18
CA ILE A 4 16.15 26.83 6.10
C ILE A 4 16.10 26.11 7.46
N TYR A 5 14.90 25.73 7.90
CA TYR A 5 14.69 25.06 9.20
C TYR A 5 14.58 23.54 9.08
N PHE A 6 14.25 23.02 7.88
CA PHE A 6 14.08 21.59 7.64
C PHE A 6 15.30 20.78 8.11
N ASN A 7 16.51 21.22 7.77
CA ASN A 7 17.73 20.47 8.12
C ASN A 7 18.04 20.43 9.61
N ALA A 8 17.44 21.30 10.43
CA ALA A 8 17.68 21.32 11.87
C ALA A 8 17.17 20.03 12.53
N ASP A 9 16.00 19.56 12.12
CA ASP A 9 15.32 18.41 12.71
C ASP A 9 15.24 17.20 11.77
N ALA A 10 15.14 17.43 10.45
CA ALA A 10 14.88 16.40 9.44
C ALA A 10 16.10 16.02 8.58
N GLY A 11 17.17 16.81 8.60
CA GLY A 11 18.28 16.66 7.64
C GLY A 11 19.01 15.32 7.76
N TYR A 12 19.19 14.82 8.99
CA TYR A 12 19.79 13.51 9.24
C TYR A 12 18.95 12.37 8.64
N LEU A 13 17.64 12.40 8.89
CA LEU A 13 16.71 11.38 8.42
C LEU A 13 16.51 11.41 6.91
N GLU A 14 16.42 12.61 6.30
CA GLU A 14 16.37 12.74 4.84
C GLU A 14 17.61 12.13 4.19
N GLY A 15 18.80 12.38 4.77
CA GLY A 15 20.06 11.79 4.29
C GLY A 15 20.04 10.25 4.34
N ILE A 16 19.53 9.67 5.43
CA ILE A 16 19.41 8.21 5.56
C ILE A 16 18.44 7.65 4.51
N VAL A 17 17.25 8.22 4.37
CA VAL A 17 16.23 7.72 3.42
C VAL A 17 16.73 7.81 1.98
N ARG A 18 17.46 8.87 1.63
CA ARG A 18 18.09 8.98 0.31
C ARG A 18 19.20 7.94 0.13
N GLY A 19 19.94 7.61 1.18
CA GLY A 19 20.87 6.47 1.16
C GLY A 19 20.16 5.13 0.95
N TYR A 20 19.04 4.88 1.62
CA TYR A 20 18.23 3.66 1.42
C TYR A 20 17.64 3.57 0.02
N ARG A 21 17.33 4.71 -0.62
CA ARG A 21 16.90 4.76 -2.02
C ARG A 21 18.01 4.25 -2.96
N ASP A 22 19.27 4.55 -2.70
CA ASP A 22 20.39 4.06 -3.53
C ASP A 22 20.59 2.54 -3.41
N GLY A 23 20.08 1.92 -2.34
CA GLY A 23 20.04 0.48 -2.12
C GLY A 23 18.93 -0.26 -2.88
N LEU A 24 18.06 0.46 -3.59
CA LEU A 24 17.00 -0.15 -4.40
C LEU A 24 17.57 -0.88 -5.62
N VAL A 25 16.96 -2.01 -5.94
CA VAL A 25 17.32 -2.91 -7.04
C VAL A 25 17.11 -2.20 -8.37
N THR A 26 18.20 -2.07 -9.11
CA THR A 26 18.25 -1.46 -10.45
C THR A 26 17.78 -2.44 -11.52
N GLY A 27 17.38 -1.92 -12.70
CA GLY A 27 17.00 -2.74 -13.84
C GLY A 27 18.06 -3.76 -14.26
N ALA A 28 19.35 -3.44 -14.14
CA ALA A 28 20.43 -4.38 -14.41
C ALA A 28 20.46 -5.54 -13.41
N GLN A 29 20.18 -5.27 -12.13
CA GLN A 29 20.10 -6.31 -11.10
C GLN A 29 18.84 -7.17 -11.28
N TYR A 30 17.69 -6.58 -11.64
CA TYR A 30 16.50 -7.35 -12.00
C TYR A 30 16.74 -8.31 -13.17
N LEU A 31 17.46 -7.87 -14.21
CA LEU A 31 17.84 -8.74 -15.34
C LEU A 31 18.72 -9.93 -14.91
N ASN A 32 19.54 -9.76 -13.88
CA ASN A 32 20.32 -10.86 -13.32
C ASN A 32 19.43 -11.81 -12.50
N LEU A 33 18.47 -11.26 -11.74
CA LEU A 33 17.53 -12.06 -10.94
C LEU A 33 16.63 -12.93 -11.81
N THR A 34 16.18 -12.45 -12.98
CA THR A 34 15.32 -13.24 -13.88
C THR A 34 16.08 -14.38 -14.58
N GLN A 35 17.42 -14.32 -14.62
CA GLN A 35 18.26 -15.38 -15.18
C GLN A 35 18.48 -16.54 -14.22
N CYS A 36 18.18 -16.39 -12.92
CA CYS A 36 18.32 -17.45 -11.93
C CYS A 36 17.45 -18.67 -12.27
N GLU A 37 17.95 -19.87 -11.98
CA GLU A 37 17.23 -21.14 -12.21
C GLU A 37 16.73 -21.77 -10.91
N THR A 38 17.43 -21.51 -9.81
CA THR A 38 17.07 -22.02 -8.48
C THR A 38 16.92 -20.89 -7.46
N MET A 39 16.26 -21.20 -6.34
CA MET A 39 16.15 -20.25 -5.22
C MET A 39 17.51 -19.94 -4.58
N ASP A 40 18.44 -20.89 -4.60
CA ASP A 40 19.79 -20.69 -4.09
C ASP A 40 20.60 -19.74 -5.00
N ASP A 41 20.40 -19.79 -6.33
CA ASP A 41 20.98 -18.81 -7.26
C ASP A 41 20.41 -17.41 -7.02
N LEU A 42 19.10 -17.31 -6.80
CA LEU A 42 18.44 -16.04 -6.49
C LEU A 42 18.99 -15.46 -5.17
N LYS A 43 19.16 -16.29 -4.14
CA LYS A 43 19.79 -15.91 -2.88
C LYS A 43 21.23 -15.42 -3.08
N LEU A 44 22.02 -16.10 -3.89
CA LEU A 44 23.40 -15.69 -4.20
C LEU A 44 23.43 -14.35 -4.93
N GLN A 45 22.51 -14.12 -5.85
CA GLN A 45 22.42 -12.87 -6.59
C GLN A 45 21.95 -11.71 -5.70
N LEU A 46 20.95 -11.94 -4.84
CA LEU A 46 20.53 -10.99 -3.81
C LEU A 46 21.63 -10.72 -2.77
N ALA A 47 22.57 -11.66 -2.58
CA ALA A 47 23.71 -11.43 -1.70
C ALA A 47 24.68 -10.36 -2.21
N THR A 48 24.62 -10.03 -3.50
CA THR A 48 25.40 -8.93 -4.09
C THR A 48 24.75 -7.55 -3.92
N THR A 49 23.50 -7.51 -3.45
CA THR A 49 22.78 -6.28 -3.13
C THR A 49 22.71 -6.08 -1.61
N ASP A 50 22.04 -5.03 -1.16
CA ASP A 50 21.85 -4.74 0.27
C ASP A 50 21.06 -5.83 1.00
N TYR A 51 20.44 -6.75 0.25
CA TYR A 51 19.74 -7.92 0.77
C TYR A 51 20.67 -9.02 1.34
N GLY A 52 21.98 -8.92 1.08
CA GLY A 52 22.91 -10.00 1.38
C GLY A 52 23.20 -10.24 2.86
N THR A 53 23.12 -9.21 3.70
CA THR A 53 23.47 -9.32 5.12
C THR A 53 22.46 -10.16 5.91
N PHE A 54 21.18 -10.14 5.55
CA PHE A 54 20.14 -10.86 6.28
C PHE A 54 19.82 -12.25 5.72
N LEU A 55 20.03 -12.49 4.42
CA LEU A 55 19.76 -13.80 3.81
C LEU A 55 20.84 -14.84 4.13
N GLN A 56 22.05 -14.44 4.55
CA GLN A 56 23.17 -15.35 4.82
C GLN A 56 22.88 -16.40 5.91
N ASN A 57 22.07 -16.07 6.91
CA ASN A 57 21.83 -16.94 8.08
C ASN A 57 20.72 -17.98 7.86
N GLU A 58 19.96 -17.90 6.77
CA GLU A 58 18.83 -18.80 6.52
C GLU A 58 19.28 -20.13 5.89
N PRO A 59 18.78 -21.28 6.39
CA PRO A 59 19.12 -22.59 5.85
C PRO A 59 18.49 -22.83 4.47
N SER A 60 19.24 -23.44 3.55
CA SER A 60 18.70 -23.91 2.27
C SER A 60 17.96 -25.25 2.46
N PRO A 61 16.82 -25.49 1.78
CA PRO A 61 16.20 -24.65 0.76
C PRO A 61 15.31 -23.56 1.36
N MET A 62 15.46 -22.32 0.89
CA MET A 62 14.57 -21.22 1.29
C MET A 62 13.24 -21.31 0.53
N SER A 63 12.12 -21.07 1.21
CA SER A 63 10.82 -20.88 0.55
C SER A 63 10.64 -19.42 0.12
N THR A 64 9.75 -19.21 -0.86
CA THR A 64 9.33 -17.86 -1.27
C THR A 64 8.69 -17.08 -0.12
N SER A 65 7.97 -17.77 0.78
CA SER A 65 7.36 -17.17 1.96
C SER A 65 8.39 -16.66 2.96
N THR A 66 9.44 -17.42 3.24
CA THR A 66 10.53 -17.00 4.14
C THR A 66 11.30 -15.82 3.54
N LEU A 67 11.54 -15.83 2.22
CA LEU A 67 12.14 -14.70 1.53
C LEU A 67 11.30 -13.42 1.70
N SER A 68 10.00 -13.50 1.44
CA SER A 68 9.07 -12.37 1.61
C SER A 68 9.07 -11.83 3.04
N ALA A 69 8.98 -12.73 4.04
CA ALA A 69 9.00 -12.36 5.45
C ALA A 69 10.30 -11.65 5.83
N ARG A 70 11.47 -12.18 5.45
CA ARG A 70 12.76 -11.55 5.76
C ARG A 70 12.98 -10.20 5.09
N CYS A 71 12.55 -10.06 3.83
CA CYS A 71 12.59 -8.78 3.15
C CYS A 71 11.68 -7.75 3.84
N THR A 72 10.51 -8.17 4.31
CA THR A 72 9.57 -7.32 5.05
C THR A 72 10.11 -6.96 6.43
N ASP A 73 10.72 -7.90 7.16
CA ASP A 73 11.37 -7.66 8.46
C ASP A 73 12.46 -6.58 8.35
N SER A 74 13.28 -6.64 7.28
CA SER A 74 14.33 -5.64 7.03
C SER A 74 13.73 -4.25 6.80
N LEU A 75 12.69 -4.16 5.96
CA LEU A 75 11.97 -2.91 5.70
C LEU A 75 11.37 -2.33 6.98
N VAL A 76 10.78 -3.19 7.81
CA VAL A 76 10.20 -2.79 9.10
C VAL A 76 11.27 -2.27 10.04
N ALA A 77 12.42 -2.94 10.14
CA ALA A 77 13.53 -2.49 10.99
C ALA A 77 14.08 -1.12 10.55
N GLU A 78 14.24 -0.91 9.23
CA GLU A 78 14.66 0.37 8.66
C GLU A 78 13.62 1.47 8.94
N PHE A 79 12.33 1.18 8.79
CA PHE A 79 11.27 2.14 9.06
C PHE A 79 11.15 2.49 10.56
N GLN A 80 11.25 1.49 11.44
CA GLN A 80 11.25 1.71 12.90
C GLN A 80 12.45 2.54 13.34
N TYR A 81 13.62 2.35 12.71
CA TYR A 81 14.78 3.19 12.96
C TYR A 81 14.49 4.66 12.61
N LEU A 82 13.81 4.93 11.49
CA LEU A 82 13.39 6.29 11.13
C LEU A 82 12.40 6.86 12.15
N GLN A 83 11.41 6.08 12.60
CA GLN A 83 10.45 6.52 13.62
C GLN A 83 11.13 6.86 14.96
N GLN A 84 12.04 6.02 15.44
CA GLN A 84 12.71 6.22 16.73
C GLN A 84 13.61 7.47 16.75
N ASN A 85 14.11 7.89 15.60
CA ASN A 85 14.98 9.05 15.45
C ASN A 85 14.22 10.29 14.93
N ALA A 86 12.90 10.20 14.73
CA ALA A 86 12.07 11.30 14.27
C ALA A 86 11.56 12.16 15.44
N ALA A 87 11.70 13.47 15.30
CA ALA A 87 11.01 14.45 16.14
C ALA A 87 9.70 14.90 15.48
N GLU A 88 8.80 15.52 16.25
CA GLU A 88 7.64 16.22 15.69
C GLU A 88 8.14 17.36 14.78
N PRO A 89 7.66 17.50 13.53
CA PRO A 89 6.43 16.95 12.94
C PRO A 89 6.57 15.63 12.13
N ILE A 90 7.79 15.11 11.95
CA ILE A 90 8.04 13.89 11.15
C ILE A 90 7.47 12.66 11.84
N SER A 91 7.61 12.55 13.17
CA SER A 91 7.08 11.40 13.92
C SER A 91 5.60 11.19 13.60
N LYS A 92 4.79 12.25 13.72
CA LYS A 92 3.36 12.19 13.41
C LYS A 92 3.09 11.86 11.94
N PHE A 93 3.92 12.35 11.02
CA PHE A 93 3.81 11.98 9.60
C PHE A 93 4.07 10.48 9.37
N LEU A 94 5.11 9.91 10.00
CA LEU A 94 5.39 8.48 9.93
C LEU A 94 4.28 7.65 10.60
N ASP A 95 3.70 8.14 11.70
CA ASP A 95 2.55 7.49 12.36
C ASP A 95 1.35 7.41 11.43
N TYR A 96 1.03 8.48 10.69
CA TYR A 96 -0.01 8.43 9.67
C TYR A 96 0.23 7.34 8.63
N ILE A 97 1.47 7.15 8.18
CA ILE A 97 1.80 6.07 7.24
C ILE A 97 1.46 4.69 7.83
N THR A 98 1.71 4.49 9.13
CA THR A 98 1.37 3.23 9.81
C THR A 98 -0.12 2.96 9.92
N TYR A 99 -0.97 4.01 9.96
CA TYR A 99 -2.41 3.86 10.13
C TYR A 99 -3.06 3.05 9.02
N GLY A 100 -2.56 3.13 7.78
CA GLY A 100 -3.04 2.27 6.69
C GLY A 100 -2.88 0.77 7.02
N TYR A 101 -1.69 0.37 7.47
CA TYR A 101 -1.42 -1.02 7.88
C TYR A 101 -2.20 -1.42 9.14
N MET A 102 -2.41 -0.48 10.06
CA MET A 102 -3.23 -0.72 11.25
C MET A 102 -4.69 -1.02 10.87
N ILE A 103 -5.25 -0.29 9.90
CA ILE A 103 -6.60 -0.56 9.39
C ILE A 103 -6.67 -1.97 8.83
N ASP A 104 -5.74 -2.38 7.98
CA ASP A 104 -5.74 -3.73 7.40
C ASP A 104 -5.59 -4.83 8.45
N ASN A 105 -4.72 -4.63 9.45
CA ASN A 105 -4.56 -5.56 10.55
C ASN A 105 -5.83 -5.70 11.39
N VAL A 106 -6.48 -4.58 11.75
CA VAL A 106 -7.75 -4.61 12.50
C VAL A 106 -8.83 -5.33 11.71
N ILE A 107 -8.93 -5.07 10.40
CA ILE A 107 -9.87 -5.78 9.53
C ILE A 107 -9.55 -7.29 9.50
N LEU A 108 -8.28 -7.68 9.34
CA LEU A 108 -7.86 -9.07 9.35
C LEU A 108 -8.26 -9.79 10.65
N LEU A 109 -8.08 -9.13 11.79
CA LEU A 109 -8.44 -9.68 13.11
C LEU A 109 -9.97 -9.82 13.28
N ILE A 110 -10.74 -8.83 12.83
CA ILE A 110 -12.21 -8.88 12.85
C ILE A 110 -12.72 -10.07 12.01
N THR A 111 -12.23 -10.20 10.77
CA THR A 111 -12.62 -11.30 9.87
C THR A 111 -12.22 -12.66 10.43
N GLY A 112 -11.01 -12.78 10.99
CA GLY A 112 -10.55 -14.02 11.55
C GLY A 112 -11.32 -14.44 12.82
N THR A 113 -11.75 -13.48 13.63
CA THR A 113 -12.59 -13.73 14.82
C THR A 113 -14.01 -14.13 14.44
N LEU A 114 -14.58 -13.52 13.38
CA LEU A 114 -15.88 -13.93 12.83
C LEU A 114 -15.88 -15.37 12.34
N HIS A 115 -14.75 -15.85 11.81
CA HIS A 115 -14.57 -17.24 11.38
C HIS A 115 -14.05 -18.17 12.48
N GLU A 116 -14.05 -17.75 13.74
CA GLU A 116 -13.60 -18.55 14.89
C GLU A 116 -12.16 -19.09 14.73
N ARG A 117 -11.27 -18.35 14.06
CA ARG A 117 -9.85 -18.70 13.95
C ARG A 117 -9.09 -18.25 15.19
N ASP A 118 -8.05 -19.01 15.53
CA ASP A 118 -7.15 -18.65 16.63
C ASP A 118 -6.46 -17.30 16.35
N THR A 119 -6.64 -16.36 17.27
CA THR A 119 -6.11 -14.99 17.16
C THR A 119 -4.58 -14.95 17.13
N HIS A 120 -3.92 -15.94 17.71
CA HIS A 120 -2.46 -16.07 17.70
C HIS A 120 -1.93 -16.38 16.29
N ASP A 121 -2.60 -17.25 15.53
CA ASP A 121 -2.25 -17.55 14.13
C ASP A 121 -2.52 -16.36 13.20
N LEU A 122 -3.48 -15.50 13.57
CA LEU A 122 -3.78 -14.27 12.85
C LEU A 122 -2.73 -13.19 13.11
N LEU A 123 -2.19 -13.11 14.34
CA LEU A 123 -1.10 -12.18 14.67
C LEU A 123 0.14 -12.44 13.82
N GLU A 124 0.48 -13.70 13.56
CA GLU A 124 1.61 -14.05 12.68
C GLU A 124 1.41 -13.60 11.22
N LYS A 125 0.16 -13.33 10.82
CA LYS A 125 -0.19 -12.84 9.48
C LYS A 125 -0.40 -11.33 9.42
N CYS A 126 -0.35 -10.64 10.55
CA CYS A 126 -0.48 -9.19 10.61
C CYS A 126 0.79 -8.53 10.05
N HIS A 127 0.61 -7.38 9.40
CA HIS A 127 1.74 -6.60 8.90
C HIS A 127 2.47 -5.93 10.08
N PRO A 128 3.81 -6.10 10.23
CA PRO A 128 4.52 -5.61 11.41
C PRO A 128 4.50 -4.07 11.57
N LEU A 129 4.39 -3.31 10.48
CA LEU A 129 4.25 -1.84 10.54
C LEU A 129 2.92 -1.36 11.14
N GLY A 130 1.88 -2.21 11.13
CA GLY A 130 0.58 -1.91 11.70
C GLY A 130 0.39 -2.49 13.10
N PHE A 131 1.47 -2.89 13.77
CA PHE A 131 1.42 -3.44 15.12
C PHE A 131 1.36 -2.31 16.15
N PHE A 132 0.43 -2.41 17.09
CA PHE A 132 0.29 -1.46 18.20
C PHE A 132 0.25 -2.22 19.53
N ASP A 133 0.65 -1.56 20.62
CA ASP A 133 0.93 -2.22 21.91
C ASP A 133 -0.25 -3.02 22.49
N SER A 134 -1.49 -2.66 22.16
CA SER A 134 -2.70 -3.37 22.59
C SER A 134 -3.17 -4.49 21.65
N MET A 135 -2.41 -4.83 20.61
CA MET A 135 -2.66 -6.00 19.75
C MET A 135 -2.83 -7.32 20.52
N PRO A 136 -1.99 -7.66 21.52
CA PRO A 136 -2.19 -8.88 22.30
C PRO A 136 -3.47 -8.86 23.15
N ALA A 137 -3.98 -7.68 23.52
CA ALA A 137 -5.25 -7.56 24.23
C ALA A 137 -6.44 -7.93 23.34
N LEU A 138 -6.34 -7.73 22.03
CA LEU A 138 -7.34 -8.18 21.05
C LEU A 138 -7.43 -9.70 20.98
N CYS A 139 -6.36 -10.43 21.26
CA CYS A 139 -6.37 -11.89 21.26
C CYS A 139 -7.25 -12.49 22.37
N VAL A 140 -7.60 -11.70 23.39
CA VAL A 140 -8.49 -12.12 24.49
C VAL A 140 -9.96 -11.95 24.12
N ALA A 141 -10.27 -11.09 23.15
CA ALA A 141 -11.64 -10.81 22.77
C ALA A 141 -12.22 -11.97 21.96
N THR A 142 -13.29 -12.59 22.47
CA THR A 142 -14.02 -13.68 21.81
C THR A 142 -15.20 -13.19 20.99
N THR A 143 -15.58 -11.91 21.15
CA THR A 143 -16.68 -11.30 20.40
C THR A 143 -16.18 -10.10 19.61
N VAL A 144 -16.80 -9.84 18.46
CA VAL A 144 -16.46 -8.67 17.62
C VAL A 144 -16.74 -7.35 18.36
N GLN A 145 -17.70 -7.36 19.30
CA GLN A 145 -18.00 -6.20 20.13
C GLN A 145 -16.88 -5.89 21.12
N ASP A 146 -16.29 -6.91 21.73
CA ASP A 146 -15.14 -6.74 22.64
C ASP A 146 -13.90 -6.27 21.87
N LEU A 147 -13.71 -6.77 20.64
CA LEU A 147 -12.67 -6.27 19.74
C LEU A 147 -12.87 -4.80 19.40
N TYR A 148 -14.08 -4.42 18.98
CA TYR A 148 -14.42 -3.04 18.66
C TYR A 148 -14.15 -2.11 19.85
N ASN A 149 -14.61 -2.47 21.05
CA ASN A 149 -14.37 -1.69 22.25
C ASN A 149 -12.88 -1.57 22.59
N THR A 150 -12.11 -2.64 22.43
CA THR A 150 -10.66 -2.64 22.71
C THR A 150 -9.91 -1.75 21.71
N VAL A 151 -10.24 -1.85 20.41
CA VAL A 151 -9.68 -0.97 19.36
C VAL A 151 -10.08 0.49 19.61
N MET A 152 -11.32 0.75 20.03
CA MET A 152 -11.79 2.12 20.30
C MET A 152 -11.11 2.82 21.47
N VAL A 153 -10.62 2.06 22.46
CA VAL A 153 -10.05 2.65 23.68
C VAL A 153 -8.59 3.04 23.47
N ASP A 154 -7.82 2.19 22.78
CA ASP A 154 -6.35 2.33 22.74
C ASP A 154 -5.78 2.62 21.35
N SER A 155 -6.58 2.57 20.27
CA SER A 155 -6.09 2.84 18.92
C SER A 155 -6.25 4.31 18.50
N PRO A 156 -5.25 4.93 17.85
CA PRO A 156 -5.42 6.25 17.20
C PRO A 156 -6.49 6.23 16.10
N LEU A 157 -6.89 5.06 15.62
CA LEU A 157 -7.98 4.88 14.67
C LEU A 157 -9.37 5.15 15.29
N ALA A 158 -9.47 5.26 16.62
CA ALA A 158 -10.75 5.43 17.31
C ALA A 158 -11.59 6.61 16.78
N GLY A 159 -10.94 7.69 16.31
CA GLY A 159 -11.61 8.80 15.66
C GLY A 159 -12.42 8.38 14.43
N TYR A 160 -11.83 7.54 13.57
CA TYR A 160 -12.45 7.03 12.36
C TYR A 160 -13.56 6.01 12.66
N PHE A 161 -13.38 5.16 13.68
CA PHE A 161 -14.36 4.15 14.06
C PHE A 161 -15.66 4.73 14.66
N ARG A 162 -15.58 5.89 15.36
CA ARG A 162 -16.74 6.55 15.97
C ARG A 162 -17.74 7.10 14.95
N GLU A 163 -17.24 7.63 13.84
CA GLU A 163 -18.08 8.25 12.83
C GLU A 163 -18.69 7.24 11.85
N CYS A 164 -18.10 6.05 11.76
CA CYS A 164 -18.34 5.13 10.65
C CYS A 164 -19.04 3.82 11.02
N LEU A 165 -19.07 3.40 12.29
CA LEU A 165 -19.47 2.02 12.64
C LEU A 165 -20.38 1.94 13.87
N SER A 166 -21.45 1.17 13.73
CA SER A 166 -22.18 0.61 14.86
C SER A 166 -21.83 -0.87 15.05
N ALA A 167 -21.94 -1.35 16.29
CA ALA A 167 -21.78 -2.76 16.69
C ALA A 167 -22.51 -3.77 15.78
N GLU A 168 -23.67 -3.37 15.27
CA GLU A 168 -24.59 -4.22 14.51
C GLU A 168 -24.17 -4.38 13.04
N ASP A 169 -23.25 -3.53 12.55
CA ASP A 169 -22.79 -3.52 11.17
C ASP A 169 -21.64 -4.51 10.91
N LEU A 170 -21.21 -5.29 11.90
CA LEU A 170 -20.02 -6.15 11.83
C LEU A 170 -20.32 -7.55 11.23
N ASN A 171 -20.77 -7.60 9.98
CA ASN A 171 -20.99 -8.84 9.18
C ASN A 171 -19.98 -8.95 8.02
N GLU A 172 -19.73 -10.15 7.48
CA GLU A 172 -18.76 -10.40 6.38
C GLU A 172 -18.92 -9.48 5.17
N LEU A 173 -20.14 -9.29 4.65
CA LEU A 173 -20.43 -8.37 3.54
C LEU A 173 -20.12 -6.90 3.89
N ASN A 174 -20.20 -6.57 5.17
CA ASN A 174 -19.90 -5.23 5.65
C ASN A 174 -18.41 -5.03 5.85
N ILE A 175 -17.59 -6.06 6.10
CA ILE A 175 -16.16 -5.86 6.43
C ILE A 175 -15.40 -5.08 5.35
N GLU A 176 -15.64 -5.37 4.06
CA GLU A 176 -15.03 -4.59 2.97
C GLU A 176 -15.58 -3.17 2.89
N ILE A 177 -16.86 -2.95 3.20
CA ILE A 177 -17.47 -1.62 3.32
C ILE A 177 -16.81 -0.86 4.47
N ILE A 178 -16.61 -1.51 5.61
CA ILE A 178 -15.94 -0.97 6.79
C ILE A 178 -14.50 -0.58 6.44
N ARG A 179 -13.73 -1.48 5.81
CA ARG A 179 -12.37 -1.22 5.33
C ARG A 179 -12.34 0.03 4.45
N ASN A 180 -13.19 0.10 3.43
CA ASN A 180 -13.21 1.23 2.50
C ASN A 180 -13.62 2.54 3.19
N THR A 181 -14.55 2.49 4.13
CA THR A 181 -15.00 3.67 4.90
C THR A 181 -13.91 4.19 5.82
N LEU A 182 -13.21 3.30 6.54
CA LEU A 182 -12.07 3.66 7.38
C LEU A 182 -10.93 4.26 6.55
N TYR A 183 -10.62 3.65 5.41
CA TYR A 183 -9.60 4.17 4.50
C TYR A 183 -9.97 5.53 3.92
N LYS A 184 -11.24 5.76 3.63
CA LYS A 184 -11.73 7.07 3.22
C LYS A 184 -11.46 8.13 4.28
N ALA A 185 -11.87 7.89 5.53
CA ALA A 185 -11.66 8.83 6.63
C ALA A 185 -10.16 9.08 6.87
N TYR A 186 -9.36 8.01 6.83
CA TYR A 186 -7.90 8.09 6.93
C TYR A 186 -7.27 8.94 5.82
N LEU A 187 -7.66 8.75 4.55
CA LEU A 187 -7.09 9.52 3.43
C LEU A 187 -7.48 11.00 3.50
N GLU A 188 -8.71 11.30 3.94
CA GLU A 188 -9.17 12.69 4.14
C GLU A 188 -8.38 13.38 5.27
N ASP A 189 -8.22 12.73 6.44
CA ASP A 189 -7.44 13.29 7.55
C ASP A 189 -5.95 13.39 7.22
N PHE A 190 -5.38 12.38 6.55
CA PHE A 190 -3.97 12.42 6.17
C PHE A 190 -3.68 13.53 5.15
N HIS A 191 -4.60 13.78 4.22
CA HIS A 191 -4.48 14.89 3.29
C HIS A 191 -4.59 16.25 4.01
N GLU A 192 -5.56 16.42 4.93
CA GLU A 192 -5.67 17.64 5.74
C GLU A 192 -4.40 17.89 6.56
N TYR A 193 -3.86 16.85 7.19
CA TYR A 193 -2.58 16.93 7.89
C TYR A 193 -1.44 17.34 6.97
N CYS A 194 -1.32 16.75 5.78
CA CYS A 194 -0.27 17.12 4.81
C CYS A 194 -0.33 18.61 4.40
N LEU A 195 -1.54 19.19 4.29
CA LEU A 195 -1.70 20.63 4.02
C LEU A 195 -1.16 21.50 5.16
N THR A 196 -1.26 21.05 6.42
CA THR A 196 -0.72 21.80 7.57
C THR A 196 0.80 21.85 7.61
N LEU A 197 1.48 20.89 6.98
CA LEU A 197 2.96 20.82 6.91
C LEU A 197 3.56 21.86 5.95
N GLY A 198 2.73 22.50 5.13
CA GLY A 198 3.13 23.54 4.18
C GLY A 198 3.91 23.02 2.97
N GLU A 199 4.28 23.93 2.08
CA GLU A 199 5.06 23.62 0.87
C GLU A 199 6.55 23.41 1.20
N PRO A 200 7.27 22.53 0.48
CA PRO A 200 6.84 21.77 -0.71
C PRO A 200 6.13 20.43 -0.40
N THR A 201 6.19 19.93 0.84
CA THR A 201 5.59 18.64 1.25
C THR A 201 4.10 18.54 0.88
N ALA A 202 3.32 19.59 1.14
CA ALA A 202 1.88 19.60 0.89
C ALA A 202 1.54 19.32 -0.58
N SER A 203 2.25 19.94 -1.54
CA SER A 203 1.96 19.76 -2.96
C SER A 203 2.28 18.34 -3.44
N ILE A 204 3.44 17.80 -3.04
CA ILE A 204 3.88 16.46 -3.45
C ILE A 204 2.95 15.40 -2.86
N MET A 205 2.69 15.47 -1.55
CA MET A 205 1.80 14.51 -0.90
C MET A 205 0.36 14.66 -1.35
N ALA A 206 -0.13 15.85 -1.65
CA ALA A 206 -1.47 16.04 -2.19
C ALA A 206 -1.64 15.34 -3.54
N GLU A 207 -0.65 15.41 -4.44
CA GLU A 207 -0.68 14.70 -5.72
C GLU A 207 -0.69 13.18 -5.52
N VAL A 208 0.20 12.67 -4.65
CA VAL A 208 0.29 11.23 -4.36
C VAL A 208 -0.98 10.69 -3.71
N LEU A 209 -1.55 11.40 -2.72
CA LEU A 209 -2.78 10.99 -2.04
C LEU A 209 -4.02 11.14 -2.93
N SER A 210 -4.04 12.14 -3.80
CA SER A 210 -5.09 12.31 -4.81
C SER A 210 -5.13 11.12 -5.76
N PHE A 211 -3.96 10.65 -6.22
CA PHE A 211 -3.88 9.47 -7.07
C PHE A 211 -4.32 8.19 -6.33
N GLU A 212 -3.95 8.02 -5.06
CA GLU A 212 -4.40 6.88 -4.25
C GLU A 212 -5.92 6.90 -4.03
N ALA A 213 -6.51 8.07 -3.79
CA ALA A 213 -7.96 8.24 -3.68
C ALA A 213 -8.69 7.91 -5.00
N ASP A 214 -8.17 8.38 -6.13
CA ASP A 214 -8.71 8.11 -7.45
C ASP A 214 -8.61 6.61 -7.80
N ARG A 215 -7.46 5.97 -7.54
CA ARG A 215 -7.26 4.51 -7.69
C ARG A 215 -8.27 3.72 -6.86
N ARG A 216 -8.49 4.08 -5.60
CA ARG A 216 -9.48 3.43 -4.74
C ARG A 216 -10.89 3.61 -5.25
N THR A 217 -11.25 4.81 -5.71
CA THR A 217 -12.55 5.09 -6.31
C THR A 217 -12.81 4.16 -7.51
N VAL A 218 -11.82 4.01 -8.40
CA VAL A 218 -11.92 3.12 -9.57
C VAL A 218 -12.02 1.66 -9.14
N ASN A 219 -11.18 1.20 -8.21
CA ASN A 219 -11.21 -0.19 -7.72
C ASN A 219 -12.53 -0.54 -7.03
N ILE A 220 -13.07 0.36 -6.20
CA ILE A 220 -14.39 0.17 -5.57
C ILE A 220 -15.48 0.10 -6.65
N THR A 221 -15.41 0.95 -7.67
CA THR A 221 -16.39 0.94 -8.77
C THR A 221 -16.36 -0.41 -9.51
N ILE A 222 -15.17 -0.89 -9.89
CA ILE A 222 -15.00 -2.15 -10.62
C ILE A 222 -15.43 -3.34 -9.76
N ASN A 223 -14.98 -3.40 -8.51
CA ASN A 223 -15.27 -4.52 -7.61
C ASN A 223 -16.73 -4.51 -7.10
N SER A 224 -17.43 -3.38 -7.21
CA SER A 224 -18.86 -3.31 -6.91
C SER A 224 -19.74 -4.01 -7.94
N PHE A 225 -19.25 -4.27 -9.16
CA PHE A 225 -20.05 -4.91 -10.20
C PHE A 225 -20.39 -6.35 -9.82
N GLY A 226 -21.67 -6.69 -9.89
CA GLY A 226 -22.17 -8.01 -9.51
C GLY A 226 -22.39 -8.21 -8.01
N THR A 227 -22.24 -7.16 -7.19
CA THR A 227 -22.56 -7.18 -5.76
C THR A 227 -23.93 -6.55 -5.47
N GLU A 228 -24.49 -6.77 -4.28
CA GLU A 228 -25.76 -6.18 -3.84
C GLU A 228 -25.64 -4.71 -3.37
N LEU A 229 -24.49 -4.07 -3.61
CA LEU A 229 -24.21 -2.70 -3.16
C LEU A 229 -25.05 -1.67 -3.94
N SER A 230 -25.80 -0.84 -3.21
CA SER A 230 -26.58 0.23 -3.82
C SER A 230 -25.68 1.33 -4.40
N LYS A 231 -26.17 2.05 -5.42
CA LYS A 231 -25.43 3.17 -6.04
C LYS A 231 -25.13 4.29 -5.05
N ASP A 232 -26.03 4.53 -4.11
CA ASP A 232 -25.89 5.57 -3.09
C ASP A 232 -24.87 5.16 -2.01
N ASP A 233 -24.84 3.89 -1.62
CA ASP A 233 -23.84 3.39 -0.66
C ASP A 233 -22.45 3.33 -1.29
N ARG A 234 -22.37 2.97 -2.57
CA ARG A 234 -21.12 3.07 -3.34
C ARG A 234 -20.56 4.50 -3.35
N ALA A 235 -21.41 5.51 -3.55
CA ALA A 235 -20.98 6.91 -3.53
C ALA A 235 -20.45 7.36 -2.15
N LYS A 236 -20.96 6.77 -1.05
CA LYS A 236 -20.47 7.08 0.30
C LYS A 236 -19.05 6.54 0.54
N LEU A 237 -18.64 5.49 -0.15
CA LEU A 237 -17.31 4.87 0.00
C LEU A 237 -16.19 5.65 -0.70
N TYR A 238 -16.52 6.56 -1.63
CA TYR A 238 -15.50 7.33 -2.34
C TYR A 238 -14.85 8.39 -1.43
N PRO A 239 -13.51 8.43 -1.35
CA PRO A 239 -12.81 9.52 -0.66
C PRO A 239 -13.15 10.86 -1.33
N ARG A 240 -13.40 11.90 -0.55
CA ARG A 240 -13.68 13.26 -1.07
C ARG A 240 -12.40 14.00 -1.46
N LEU A 241 -11.49 13.28 -2.10
CA LEU A 241 -10.16 13.71 -2.51
C LEU A 241 -9.92 13.23 -3.95
N GLY A 242 -9.02 13.91 -4.65
CA GLY A 242 -8.54 13.48 -5.96
C GLY A 242 -9.02 14.35 -7.11
N ASN A 243 -8.45 14.12 -8.28
CA ASN A 243 -8.79 14.84 -9.51
C ASN A 243 -10.18 14.43 -10.04
N MET A 244 -10.69 13.27 -9.61
CA MET A 244 -12.02 12.77 -9.97
C MET A 244 -13.15 13.35 -9.11
N TYR A 245 -12.84 13.98 -7.98
CA TYR A 245 -13.84 14.65 -7.13
C TYR A 245 -14.15 16.07 -7.67
N PRO A 246 -15.43 16.51 -7.74
CA PRO A 246 -16.68 15.81 -7.41
C PRO A 246 -17.40 15.19 -8.64
N GLU A 247 -17.07 15.62 -9.86
CA GLU A 247 -17.88 15.33 -11.04
C GLU A 247 -17.74 13.87 -11.51
N ALA A 248 -16.52 13.35 -11.63
CA ALA A 248 -16.31 11.97 -12.07
C ALA A 248 -16.79 10.96 -11.03
N GLN A 249 -16.60 11.22 -9.74
CA GLN A 249 -17.13 10.35 -8.69
C GLN A 249 -18.66 10.20 -8.77
N THR A 250 -19.37 11.30 -9.01
CA THR A 250 -20.83 11.27 -9.16
C THR A 250 -21.25 10.44 -10.38
N ARG A 251 -20.46 10.50 -11.47
CA ARG A 251 -20.70 9.69 -12.66
C ARG A 251 -20.37 8.22 -12.42
N LEU A 252 -19.21 7.92 -11.84
CA LEU A 252 -18.76 6.55 -11.48
C LEU A 252 -19.75 5.87 -10.54
N ALA A 253 -20.34 6.60 -9.59
CA ALA A 253 -21.40 6.08 -8.72
C ALA A 253 -22.66 5.61 -9.46
N ARG A 254 -22.87 6.02 -10.72
CA ARG A 254 -24.05 5.64 -11.52
C ARG A 254 -23.78 4.55 -12.56
N VAL A 255 -22.51 4.25 -12.82
CA VAL A 255 -22.08 3.31 -13.84
C VAL A 255 -22.36 1.87 -13.44
N ASP A 256 -22.78 1.05 -14.41
CA ASP A 256 -23.06 -0.37 -14.23
C ASP A 256 -22.17 -1.29 -15.10
N ASP A 257 -21.28 -0.71 -15.92
CA ASP A 257 -20.47 -1.45 -16.88
C ASP A 257 -19.04 -0.89 -17.00
N MET A 258 -18.09 -1.78 -17.29
CA MET A 258 -16.66 -1.48 -17.43
C MET A 258 -16.39 -0.48 -18.56
N ASP A 259 -17.13 -0.53 -19.67
CA ASP A 259 -16.93 0.39 -20.79
C ASP A 259 -17.33 1.83 -20.47
N GLN A 260 -18.33 2.01 -19.59
CA GLN A 260 -18.69 3.33 -19.08
C GLN A 260 -17.63 3.86 -18.10
N VAL A 261 -16.99 3.00 -17.31
CA VAL A 261 -15.85 3.39 -16.46
C VAL A 261 -14.71 3.91 -17.36
N LYS A 262 -14.36 3.19 -18.44
CA LYS A 262 -13.35 3.65 -19.41
C LYS A 262 -13.69 5.02 -19.98
N ALA A 263 -14.92 5.22 -20.44
CA ALA A 263 -15.36 6.46 -21.07
C ALA A 263 -15.28 7.68 -20.11
N ILE A 264 -15.41 7.47 -18.81
CA ILE A 264 -15.20 8.52 -17.80
C ILE A 264 -13.71 8.79 -17.61
N LEU A 265 -12.90 7.74 -17.46
CA LEU A 265 -11.45 7.86 -17.26
C LEU A 265 -10.74 8.51 -18.45
N GLU A 266 -11.20 8.27 -19.69
CA GLU A 266 -10.66 8.89 -20.90
C GLU A 266 -10.82 10.42 -20.97
N GLN A 267 -11.73 10.99 -20.18
CA GLN A 267 -11.94 12.45 -20.14
C GLN A 267 -10.82 13.17 -19.38
N TYR A 268 -10.08 12.45 -18.54
CA TYR A 268 -8.97 12.97 -17.77
C TYR A 268 -7.66 12.63 -18.48
N SER A 269 -6.85 13.63 -18.82
CA SER A 269 -5.60 13.44 -19.58
C SER A 269 -4.62 12.47 -18.92
N GLU A 270 -4.55 12.49 -17.60
CA GLU A 270 -3.66 11.62 -16.81
C GLU A 270 -4.10 10.16 -16.87
N TYR A 271 -5.40 9.90 -16.72
CA TYR A 271 -6.00 8.56 -16.73
C TYR A 271 -6.25 8.03 -18.15
N LYS A 272 -6.37 8.89 -19.14
CA LYS A 272 -6.51 8.52 -20.55
C LYS A 272 -5.33 7.68 -21.03
N ASN A 273 -4.10 8.12 -20.75
CA ASN A 273 -2.92 7.34 -21.14
C ASN A 273 -2.84 6.00 -20.39
N MET A 274 -3.44 5.90 -19.21
CA MET A 274 -3.54 4.64 -18.45
C MET A 274 -4.59 3.70 -19.03
N VAL A 275 -5.73 4.19 -19.52
CA VAL A 275 -6.82 3.35 -20.03
C VAL A 275 -6.66 2.99 -21.52
N VAL A 276 -5.95 3.81 -22.30
CA VAL A 276 -5.71 3.57 -23.73
C VAL A 276 -4.85 2.31 -23.92
N GLY A 277 -5.46 1.28 -24.52
CA GLY A 277 -4.82 0.00 -24.82
C GLY A 277 -4.86 -1.03 -23.67
N VAL A 278 -5.74 -0.84 -22.68
CA VAL A 278 -6.01 -1.86 -21.65
C VAL A 278 -7.28 -2.61 -21.99
N ASN A 279 -7.18 -3.93 -22.13
CA ASN A 279 -8.35 -4.79 -22.19
C ASN A 279 -8.89 -5.04 -20.77
N LEU A 280 -9.80 -4.18 -20.30
CA LEU A 280 -10.43 -4.31 -18.97
C LEU A 280 -11.27 -5.59 -18.77
N SER A 281 -11.43 -6.43 -19.80
CA SER A 281 -12.08 -7.75 -19.68
C SER A 281 -11.09 -8.87 -19.33
N ALA A 282 -9.79 -8.60 -19.34
CA ALA A 282 -8.79 -9.57 -18.93
C ALA A 282 -8.75 -9.63 -17.40
N THR A 283 -9.38 -10.67 -16.85
CA THR A 283 -9.04 -11.15 -15.51
C THR A 283 -7.54 -11.42 -15.45
N SER A 284 -6.93 -11.07 -14.31
CA SER A 284 -5.53 -11.34 -14.00
C SER A 284 -5.23 -12.84 -14.21
N GLY A 285 -4.76 -13.19 -15.41
CA GLY A 285 -4.54 -14.60 -15.78
C GLY A 285 -4.84 -15.01 -17.22
N GLY A 286 -5.48 -14.19 -18.05
CA GLY A 286 -5.83 -14.56 -19.43
C GLY A 286 -4.63 -14.68 -20.38
N ALA A 287 -4.42 -15.89 -20.94
CA ALA A 287 -3.44 -16.17 -21.99
C ALA A 287 -3.73 -15.36 -23.27
N GLY A 288 -2.75 -14.58 -23.76
CA GLY A 288 -2.77 -14.15 -25.17
C GLY A 288 -2.32 -12.72 -25.53
N GLY A 289 -1.77 -11.91 -24.63
CA GLY A 289 -1.24 -10.60 -25.02
C GLY A 289 -0.35 -9.98 -23.95
N ASN A 290 0.71 -9.29 -24.39
CA ASN A 290 1.62 -8.48 -23.58
C ASN A 290 0.93 -7.22 -22.98
N GLU A 291 -0.40 -7.27 -22.80
CA GLU A 291 -1.21 -6.14 -22.35
C GLU A 291 -1.23 -6.12 -20.82
N LEU A 292 -0.53 -5.14 -20.25
CA LEU A 292 -0.55 -4.80 -18.83
C LEU A 292 -1.99 -4.59 -18.35
N SER A 293 -2.32 -5.17 -17.20
CA SER A 293 -3.61 -4.95 -16.53
C SER A 293 -3.78 -3.47 -16.15
N LEU A 294 -5.02 -3.04 -15.90
CA LEU A 294 -5.29 -1.72 -15.32
C LEU A 294 -4.56 -1.54 -13.99
N GLU A 295 -4.52 -2.60 -13.17
CA GLU A 295 -3.79 -2.60 -11.91
C GLU A 295 -2.28 -2.41 -12.11
N ASP A 296 -1.69 -3.11 -13.09
CA ASP A 296 -0.27 -2.96 -13.43
C ASP A 296 0.06 -1.52 -13.84
N ARG A 297 -0.84 -0.87 -14.59
CA ARG A 297 -0.67 0.53 -14.98
C ARG A 297 -0.83 1.49 -13.81
N PHE A 298 -1.73 1.20 -12.86
CA PHE A 298 -1.79 1.97 -11.62
C PHE A 298 -0.50 1.84 -10.81
N PHE A 299 0.08 0.63 -10.72
CA PHE A 299 1.37 0.44 -10.06
C PHE A 299 2.50 1.20 -10.76
N ILE A 300 2.55 1.19 -12.09
CA ILE A 300 3.57 1.95 -12.85
C ILE A 300 3.45 3.45 -12.56
N LYS A 301 2.24 3.99 -12.55
CA LYS A 301 2.01 5.43 -12.27
C LYS A 301 2.30 5.77 -10.81
N GLU A 302 1.93 4.91 -9.86
CA GLU A 302 2.28 5.04 -8.44
C GLU A 302 3.80 5.13 -8.26
N VAL A 303 4.53 4.19 -8.88
CA VAL A 303 6.00 4.17 -8.86
C VAL A 303 6.57 5.42 -9.51
N GLN A 304 5.99 5.93 -10.60
CA GLN A 304 6.44 7.18 -11.24
C GLN A 304 6.28 8.39 -10.30
N LEU A 305 5.10 8.58 -9.70
CA LEU A 305 4.87 9.68 -8.76
C LEU A 305 5.82 9.62 -7.54
N ASN A 306 6.04 8.42 -7.01
CA ASN A 306 6.98 8.22 -5.92
C ASN A 306 8.43 8.49 -6.33
N LYS A 307 8.83 8.25 -7.59
CA LYS A 307 10.17 8.64 -8.09
C LYS A 307 10.32 10.14 -8.22
N ASP A 308 9.33 10.78 -8.82
CA ASP A 308 9.33 12.23 -9.06
C ASP A 308 9.41 12.98 -7.71
N SER A 309 8.85 12.38 -6.65
CA SER A 309 9.01 12.85 -5.28
C SER A 309 10.48 12.93 -4.82
N PHE A 310 11.41 12.12 -5.34
CA PHE A 310 12.83 12.20 -4.95
C PHE A 310 13.61 13.30 -5.69
N GLU A 311 13.05 13.90 -6.75
CA GLU A 311 13.70 14.98 -7.50
C GLU A 311 13.71 16.30 -6.72
N GLN A 312 12.75 16.48 -5.82
CA GLN A 312 12.71 17.62 -4.91
C GLN A 312 13.48 17.34 -3.63
N GLN A 313 13.87 18.40 -2.91
CA GLN A 313 14.62 18.34 -1.64
C GLN A 313 13.88 19.09 -0.53
N PHE A 314 14.12 18.72 0.73
CA PHE A 314 13.54 19.37 1.92
C PHE A 314 12.02 19.20 2.05
N HIS A 315 11.53 17.97 1.88
CA HIS A 315 10.13 17.61 2.11
C HIS A 315 9.99 16.23 2.77
N TYR A 316 8.84 16.00 3.42
CA TYR A 316 8.56 14.73 4.10
C TYR A 316 8.00 13.65 3.15
N GLY A 317 7.62 14.02 1.93
CA GLY A 317 7.14 13.05 0.92
C GLY A 317 8.16 11.96 0.57
N VAL A 318 9.47 12.19 0.78
CA VAL A 318 10.51 11.18 0.56
C VAL A 318 10.34 9.93 1.44
N PHE A 319 9.84 10.09 2.67
CA PHE A 319 9.63 8.97 3.59
C PHE A 319 8.51 8.05 3.09
N TYR A 320 7.41 8.65 2.64
CA TYR A 320 6.28 7.92 2.03
C TYR A 320 6.70 7.24 0.73
N ALA A 321 7.36 7.98 -0.16
CA ALA A 321 7.81 7.47 -1.45
C ALA A 321 8.78 6.30 -1.28
N TRP A 322 9.77 6.42 -0.38
CA TRP A 322 10.72 5.35 -0.10
C TRP A 322 10.03 4.07 0.35
N LEU A 323 9.12 4.16 1.34
CA LEU A 323 8.40 2.98 1.84
C LEU A 323 7.62 2.29 0.71
N ARG A 324 6.86 3.05 -0.09
CA ARG A 324 6.08 2.51 -1.21
C ARG A 324 6.93 1.90 -2.30
N LEU A 325 8.07 2.51 -2.64
CA LEU A 325 9.01 1.93 -3.61
C LEU A 325 9.64 0.64 -3.07
N LYS A 326 10.03 0.61 -1.79
CA LYS A 326 10.62 -0.59 -1.19
C LYS A 326 9.60 -1.74 -1.10
N GLU A 327 8.33 -1.46 -0.82
CA GLU A 327 7.26 -2.46 -0.89
C GLU A 327 7.07 -3.03 -2.31
N GLN A 328 7.13 -2.18 -3.33
CA GLN A 328 7.04 -2.62 -4.72
C GLN A 328 8.25 -3.49 -5.11
N GLU A 329 9.44 -3.17 -4.60
CA GLU A 329 10.64 -3.98 -4.79
C GLU A 329 10.49 -5.37 -4.17
N ILE A 330 9.99 -5.46 -2.93
CA ILE A 330 9.72 -6.73 -2.27
C ILE A 330 8.71 -7.54 -3.10
N ARG A 331 7.63 -6.92 -3.58
CA ARG A 331 6.65 -7.58 -4.46
C ARG A 331 7.29 -8.09 -5.75
N ASN A 332 8.15 -7.31 -6.39
CA ASN A 332 8.86 -7.74 -7.60
C ASN A 332 9.80 -8.93 -7.32
N ILE A 333 10.55 -8.89 -6.22
CA ILE A 333 11.48 -9.97 -5.84
C ILE A 333 10.70 -11.25 -5.56
N VAL A 334 9.58 -11.17 -4.82
CA VAL A 334 8.72 -12.31 -4.51
C VAL A 334 8.10 -12.88 -5.78
N TRP A 335 7.61 -12.04 -6.70
CA TRP A 335 7.09 -12.49 -8.00
C TRP A 335 8.14 -13.28 -8.79
N ILE A 336 9.36 -12.77 -8.90
CA ILE A 336 10.47 -13.46 -9.58
C ILE A 336 10.78 -14.79 -8.88
N ALA A 337 10.82 -14.80 -7.54
CA ALA A 337 11.06 -15.99 -6.75
C ALA A 337 9.96 -17.05 -6.93
N GLU A 338 8.69 -16.65 -7.04
CA GLU A 338 7.55 -17.53 -7.33
C GLU A 338 7.63 -18.11 -8.74
N CYS A 339 7.91 -17.29 -9.76
CA CYS A 339 8.12 -17.76 -11.13
C CYS A 339 9.24 -18.80 -11.23
N ILE A 340 10.36 -18.59 -10.50
CA ILE A 340 11.48 -19.53 -10.45
C ILE A 340 11.09 -20.81 -9.71
N SER A 341 10.47 -20.70 -8.53
CA SER A 341 10.06 -21.85 -7.73
C SER A 341 9.02 -22.73 -8.42
N GLN A 342 8.15 -22.15 -9.25
CA GLN A 342 7.13 -22.87 -10.02
C GLN A 342 7.61 -23.28 -11.43
N GLN A 343 8.84 -22.91 -11.81
CA GLN A 343 9.41 -23.13 -13.14
C GLN A 343 8.58 -22.51 -14.29
N GLN A 344 7.79 -21.47 -14.00
CA GLN A 344 6.97 -20.75 -14.98
C GLN A 344 7.62 -19.41 -15.35
N LYS A 345 8.56 -19.45 -16.29
CA LYS A 345 9.32 -18.25 -16.71
C LYS A 345 8.61 -17.38 -17.75
N ASP A 346 7.47 -17.81 -18.29
CA ASP A 346 6.77 -17.10 -19.37
C ASP A 346 6.33 -15.68 -18.97
N LYS A 347 6.07 -15.45 -17.68
CA LYS A 347 5.64 -14.15 -17.12
C LYS A 347 6.64 -13.55 -16.12
N ILE A 348 7.88 -14.04 -16.10
CA ILE A 348 8.89 -13.56 -15.13
C ILE A 348 9.23 -12.08 -15.32
N ASN A 349 9.06 -11.54 -16.53
CA ASN A 349 9.32 -10.14 -16.86
C ASN A 349 8.14 -9.21 -16.51
N ASN A 350 7.03 -9.73 -15.98
CA ASN A 350 5.88 -8.94 -15.55
C ASN A 350 6.09 -8.34 -14.14
N TYR A 351 7.26 -7.74 -13.90
CA TYR A 351 7.51 -6.92 -12.72
C TYR A 351 7.53 -5.44 -13.10
N THR A 352 7.29 -4.56 -12.13
CA THR A 352 7.31 -3.11 -12.36
C THR A 352 8.68 -2.55 -12.02
N PRO A 353 9.55 -2.24 -13.01
CA PRO A 353 10.90 -1.76 -12.72
C PRO A 353 10.87 -0.40 -12.02
N ILE A 354 11.61 -0.32 -10.92
CA ILE A 354 11.71 0.91 -10.12
C ILE A 354 12.87 1.77 -10.57
N TYR A 355 14.11 1.32 -10.74
CA TYR A 355 15.18 2.25 -11.20
C TYR A 355 15.94 1.74 -12.41
#